data_AF-A0A9R1XK59-F1
#
_entry.id   AF-A0A9R1XK59-F1
#
_cell.length_a   1.000
_cell.length_b   1.000
_cell.length_c   1.000
_cell.angle_alpha   90.00
_cell.angle_beta   90.00
_cell.angle_gamma   90.00
#
_symmetry.space_group_name_H-M   'P 1'
#
loop_
_entity.id
_entity.type
_entity.pdbx_description
1 polymer ?
#
loop_
_entity_poly.entity_id
_entity_poly.type
_entity_poly.pdbx_seq_one_letter_code
_entity_poly.pdbx_strand_id
1 'polypeptide(L)'
;MDLPQKRKNPEPKPKPGGGLAESDGMVLDAIKSKKEMAILKRDLKEETKLPESIFNKCLKNLQALGLIKEVPHVQFKTKKYYIAAEFNPSEEITGGSWYSKGELDQDFINGLKDLCLRIIRKLKVATADGVMDIIKNKGLLKTDCTTQQISEILRYMVLDNKIIEVKSTGLGEYHSIPIGNLCYSLETGAMMSIPCGVCPKIRECTPGGLISPTTCVYYTKWLDF
;
A
#
# COMPACT_ATOMS: atom_id res chain seq x y z
N MET A 1 16.50 48.01 -7.71
CA MET A 1 15.23 47.75 -7.01
C MET A 1 14.11 47.96 -8.01
N ASP A 2 12.97 47.32 -7.75
CA ASP A 2 11.66 47.52 -8.40
C ASP A 2 11.32 46.61 -9.60
N LEU A 3 10.70 45.49 -9.20
CA LEU A 3 9.94 44.55 -10.00
C LEU A 3 8.71 45.23 -10.65
N PRO A 4 8.37 44.94 -11.92
CA PRO A 4 7.11 45.36 -12.51
C PRO A 4 5.94 44.49 -12.03
N GLN A 5 4.93 45.16 -11.47
CA GLN A 5 3.65 44.59 -11.01
C GLN A 5 2.86 43.97 -12.17
N LYS A 6 2.63 42.65 -12.11
CA LYS A 6 1.78 41.93 -13.06
C LYS A 6 0.33 41.97 -12.58
N ARG A 7 -0.54 42.42 -13.50
CA ARG A 7 -1.94 42.80 -13.33
C ARG A 7 -2.82 41.66 -12.79
N LYS A 8 -3.69 41.99 -11.84
CA LYS A 8 -4.79 41.15 -11.32
C LYS A 8 -5.83 40.95 -12.43
N ASN A 9 -6.04 39.72 -12.86
CA ASN A 9 -7.09 39.36 -13.82
C ASN A 9 -8.45 39.29 -13.08
N PRO A 10 -9.56 39.79 -13.65
CA PRO A 10 -10.87 39.82 -12.99
C PRO A 10 -11.45 38.43 -12.78
N GLU A 11 -12.08 38.23 -11.63
CA GLU A 11 -12.81 37.01 -11.26
C GLU A 11 -13.96 36.75 -12.26
N PRO A 12 -14.14 35.52 -12.75
CA PRO A 12 -15.31 35.16 -13.53
C PRO A 12 -16.51 34.98 -12.60
N LYS A 13 -17.50 35.88 -12.70
CA LYS A 13 -18.84 35.69 -12.09
C LYS A 13 -19.55 34.52 -12.77
N PRO A 14 -20.11 33.54 -12.03
CA PRO A 14 -21.14 32.67 -12.56
C PRO A 14 -22.53 33.26 -12.31
N LYS A 15 -23.39 33.08 -13.32
CA LYS A 15 -24.74 33.63 -13.48
C LYS A 15 -25.77 33.06 -12.47
N PRO A 16 -26.89 33.77 -12.23
CA PRO A 16 -27.96 33.35 -11.32
C PRO A 16 -28.90 32.35 -12.02
N GLY A 17 -29.32 31.28 -11.33
CA GLY A 17 -30.36 30.39 -11.84
C GLY A 17 -30.40 29.02 -11.14
N GLY A 18 -31.31 28.90 -10.17
CA GLY A 18 -31.57 27.67 -9.40
C GLY A 18 -31.17 27.86 -7.94
N GLY A 19 -32.00 28.55 -7.17
CA GLY A 19 -31.80 28.64 -5.72
C GLY A 19 -31.77 27.23 -5.14
N LEU A 20 -30.59 26.79 -4.69
CA LEU A 20 -30.50 25.68 -3.74
C LEU A 20 -31.42 26.05 -2.58
N ALA A 21 -32.32 25.14 -2.21
CA ALA A 21 -33.12 25.34 -1.01
C ALA A 21 -32.15 25.62 0.16
N GLU A 22 -32.51 26.50 1.09
CA GLU A 22 -31.65 26.86 2.22
C GLU A 22 -31.15 25.61 2.98
N SER A 23 -31.99 24.57 3.03
CA SER A 23 -31.66 23.22 3.52
C SER A 23 -30.63 22.45 2.69
N ASP A 24 -30.65 22.56 1.35
CA ASP A 24 -29.64 21.96 0.47
C ASP A 24 -28.28 22.64 0.66
N GLY A 25 -28.27 23.97 0.82
CA GLY A 25 -27.06 24.75 1.14
C GLY A 25 -26.42 24.32 2.46
N MET A 26 -27.23 24.17 3.52
CA MET A 26 -26.75 23.69 4.83
C MET A 26 -26.12 22.29 4.77
N VAL A 27 -26.73 21.36 4.03
CA VAL A 27 -26.18 20.00 3.86
C VAL A 27 -24.87 20.04 3.08
N LEU A 28 -24.80 20.86 2.03
CA LEU A 28 -23.59 20.99 1.21
C LEU A 28 -22.44 21.62 1.99
N ASP A 29 -22.71 22.67 2.77
CA ASP A 29 -21.68 23.34 3.59
C ASP A 29 -21.16 22.43 4.71
N ALA A 30 -22.04 21.64 5.33
CA ALA A 30 -21.66 20.63 6.31
C ALA A 30 -20.73 19.57 5.70
N ILE A 31 -21.02 19.07 4.50
CA ILE A 31 -20.13 18.13 3.78
C ILE A 31 -18.80 18.80 3.43
N LYS A 32 -18.82 20.03 2.90
CA LYS A 32 -17.61 20.79 2.54
C LYS A 32 -16.72 21.08 3.74
N SER A 33 -17.30 21.26 4.92
CA SER A 33 -16.55 21.51 6.16
C SER A 33 -15.58 20.36 6.50
N LYS A 34 -15.91 19.12 6.11
CA LYS A 34 -15.09 17.94 6.37
C LYS A 34 -14.02 17.69 5.27
N LYS A 35 -14.04 18.46 4.18
CA LYS A 35 -13.05 18.43 3.09
C LYS A 35 -12.80 17.02 2.55
N GLU A 36 -11.60 16.49 2.73
CA GLU A 36 -11.13 15.18 2.27
C GLU A 36 -11.65 14.03 3.15
N MET A 37 -12.13 14.36 4.36
CA MET A 37 -12.78 13.41 5.25
C MET A 37 -14.26 13.34 4.90
N ALA A 38 -14.70 12.26 4.28
CA ALA A 38 -16.11 12.02 3.99
C ALA A 38 -16.92 11.93 5.30
N ILE A 39 -18.18 12.40 5.27
CA ILE A 39 -19.06 12.42 6.43
C ILE A 39 -20.07 11.27 6.39
N LEU A 40 -20.29 10.64 7.53
CA LEU A 40 -21.29 9.59 7.69
C LEU A 40 -22.71 10.16 7.57
N LYS A 41 -23.62 9.44 6.89
CA LYS A 41 -25.03 9.84 6.77
C LYS A 41 -25.69 10.19 8.11
N ARG A 42 -25.37 9.46 9.19
CA ARG A 42 -25.91 9.70 10.54
C ARG A 42 -25.38 11.01 11.12
N ASP A 43 -24.07 11.21 11.09
CA ASP A 43 -23.41 12.40 11.63
C ASP A 43 -23.85 13.65 10.87
N LEU A 44 -24.00 13.54 9.55
CA LEU A 44 -24.54 14.61 8.71
C LEU A 44 -26.00 14.96 9.06
N LYS A 45 -26.82 13.98 9.46
CA LYS A 45 -28.19 14.22 9.94
C LYS A 45 -28.20 14.92 11.30
N GLU A 46 -27.30 14.52 12.21
CA GLU A 46 -27.15 15.14 13.52
C GLU A 46 -26.63 16.59 13.43
N GLU A 47 -25.71 16.85 12.51
CA GLU A 47 -25.11 18.18 12.29
C GLU A 47 -26.09 19.14 11.61
N THR A 48 -26.88 18.66 10.64
CA THR A 48 -27.88 19.48 9.93
C THR A 48 -29.19 19.66 10.68
N LYS A 49 -29.48 18.79 11.66
CA LYS A 49 -30.74 18.81 12.46
C LYS A 49 -32.02 18.84 11.61
N LEU A 50 -31.96 18.31 10.39
CA LEU A 50 -33.08 18.32 9.45
C LEU A 50 -34.04 17.14 9.65
N PRO A 51 -35.36 17.32 9.40
CA PRO A 51 -36.31 16.21 9.33
C PRO A 51 -35.92 15.20 8.24
N GLU A 52 -36.13 13.92 8.52
CA GLU A 52 -35.63 12.82 7.68
C GLU A 52 -36.13 12.84 6.23
N SER A 53 -37.37 13.27 6.00
CA SER A 53 -37.96 13.39 4.67
C SER A 53 -37.24 14.46 3.83
N ILE A 54 -36.94 15.61 4.44
CA ILE A 54 -36.24 16.74 3.81
C ILE A 54 -34.79 16.33 3.56
N PHE A 55 -34.11 15.79 4.57
CA PHE A 55 -32.73 15.35 4.48
C PHE A 55 -32.47 14.36 3.33
N ASN A 56 -33.31 13.33 3.20
CA ASN A 56 -33.18 12.36 2.12
C ASN A 56 -33.47 12.97 0.73
N LYS A 57 -34.34 13.98 0.64
CA LYS A 57 -34.62 14.71 -0.60
C LYS A 57 -33.43 15.61 -0.98
N CYS A 58 -32.84 16.31 -0.01
CA CYS A 58 -31.62 17.11 -0.19
C CYS A 58 -30.46 16.27 -0.72
N LEU A 59 -30.19 15.11 -0.09
CA LEU A 59 -29.12 14.20 -0.55
C LEU A 59 -29.34 13.75 -2.00
N LYS A 60 -30.56 13.35 -2.36
CA LYS A 60 -30.87 12.95 -3.74
C LYS A 60 -30.72 14.12 -4.72
N ASN A 61 -31.14 15.32 -4.32
CA ASN A 61 -31.02 16.52 -5.16
C ASN A 61 -29.55 16.90 -5.38
N LEU A 62 -28.75 16.93 -4.30
CA LEU A 62 -27.32 17.22 -4.36
C LEU A 62 -26.53 16.16 -5.14
N GLN A 63 -26.92 14.88 -5.06
CA GLN A 63 -26.36 13.82 -5.90
C GLN A 63 -26.77 13.98 -7.37
N ALA A 64 -28.03 14.31 -7.65
CA ALA A 64 -28.53 14.53 -9.02
C ALA A 64 -27.86 15.74 -9.68
N LEU A 65 -27.55 16.78 -8.90
CA LEU A 65 -26.80 17.96 -9.33
C LEU A 65 -25.28 17.71 -9.43
N GLY A 66 -24.80 16.53 -9.00
CA GLY A 66 -23.38 16.17 -9.07
C GLY A 66 -22.49 16.95 -8.09
N LEU A 67 -23.06 17.56 -7.05
CA LEU A 67 -22.33 18.34 -6.05
C LEU A 67 -21.75 17.45 -4.93
N ILE A 68 -22.30 16.25 -4.73
CA ILE A 68 -21.82 15.29 -3.73
C ILE A 68 -21.71 13.89 -4.33
N LYS A 69 -20.78 13.09 -3.80
CA LYS A 69 -20.53 11.69 -4.20
C LYS A 69 -20.62 10.78 -2.97
N GLU A 70 -21.21 9.61 -3.17
CA GLU A 70 -21.18 8.54 -2.16
C GLU A 70 -19.85 7.79 -2.30
N VAL A 71 -19.10 7.68 -1.20
CA VAL A 71 -17.80 6.99 -1.18
C VAL A 71 -17.81 5.81 -0.22
N PRO A 72 -17.19 4.68 -0.59
CA PRO A 72 -16.99 3.57 0.33
C PRO A 72 -15.92 3.92 1.37
N HIS A 73 -16.08 3.42 2.59
CA HIS A 73 -15.09 3.56 3.66
C HIS A 73 -14.49 2.20 4.00
N VAL A 74 -13.16 2.10 4.00
CA VAL A 74 -12.44 0.82 4.18
C VAL A 74 -12.65 0.18 5.55
N GLN A 75 -12.60 0.97 6.62
CA GLN A 75 -12.88 0.47 7.98
C GLN A 75 -14.38 0.20 8.22
N PHE A 76 -15.29 0.97 7.59
CA PHE A 76 -16.72 0.94 7.89
C PHE A 76 -17.59 0.68 6.65
N LYS A 77 -17.39 -0.47 6.00
CA LYS A 77 -18.00 -0.84 4.71
C LYS A 77 -19.54 -0.86 4.67
N THR A 78 -20.19 -1.10 5.80
CA THR A 78 -21.66 -1.17 5.91
C THR A 78 -22.34 0.20 5.95
N LYS A 79 -21.56 1.27 6.12
CA LYS A 79 -22.05 2.63 6.32
C LYS A 79 -21.83 3.49 5.08
N LYS A 80 -22.77 4.41 4.83
CA LYS A 80 -22.73 5.33 3.68
C LYS A 80 -22.05 6.64 4.06
N TYR A 81 -20.98 6.96 3.35
CA TYR A 81 -20.23 8.21 3.50
C TYR A 81 -20.43 9.11 2.28
N TYR A 82 -20.53 10.41 2.52
CA TYR A 82 -20.70 11.42 1.48
C TYR A 82 -19.53 12.40 1.49
N ILE A 83 -19.05 12.77 0.31
CA ILE A 83 -18.01 13.78 0.11
C ILE A 83 -18.47 14.77 -0.96
N ALA A 84 -18.00 16.01 -0.89
CA ALA A 84 -18.28 16.99 -1.92
C ALA A 84 -17.56 16.60 -3.23
N ALA A 85 -18.18 16.85 -4.37
CA ALA A 85 -17.69 16.35 -5.65
C ALA A 85 -16.34 16.97 -6.07
N GLU A 86 -16.02 18.14 -5.52
CA GLU A 86 -14.75 18.85 -5.69
C GLU A 86 -13.59 18.26 -4.87
N PHE A 87 -13.88 17.47 -3.83
CA PHE A 87 -12.84 16.84 -3.01
C PHE A 87 -12.63 15.39 -3.41
N ASN A 88 -11.37 14.97 -3.36
CA ASN A 88 -11.00 13.57 -3.52
C ASN A 88 -10.91 12.94 -2.11
N PRO A 89 -11.48 11.74 -1.90
CA PRO A 89 -11.46 11.11 -0.58
C PRO A 89 -10.02 10.77 -0.17
N SER A 90 -9.72 10.95 1.12
CA SER A 90 -8.39 10.65 1.68
C SER A 90 -8.04 9.15 1.60
N GLU A 91 -6.74 8.84 1.66
CA GLU A 91 -6.26 7.46 1.75
C GLU A 91 -6.76 6.73 3.00
N GLU A 92 -7.06 7.44 4.08
CA GLU A 92 -7.63 6.87 5.30
C GLU A 92 -9.04 6.29 5.08
N ILE A 93 -9.81 6.90 4.18
CA ILE A 93 -11.18 6.50 3.87
C ILE A 93 -11.19 5.45 2.76
N THR A 94 -10.40 5.68 1.71
CA THR A 94 -10.31 4.78 0.56
C THR A 94 -9.42 3.56 0.80
N GLY A 95 -8.61 3.56 1.86
CA GLY A 95 -7.56 2.58 2.15
C GLY A 95 -6.31 2.72 1.28
N GLY A 96 -6.23 3.77 0.46
CA GLY A 96 -5.16 4.00 -0.48
C GLY A 96 -5.22 3.05 -1.68
N SER A 97 -4.09 2.96 -2.37
CA SER A 97 -3.94 2.27 -3.66
C SER A 97 -4.01 0.74 -3.60
N TRP A 98 -4.12 0.15 -2.41
CA TRP A 98 -4.32 -1.29 -2.19
C TRP A 98 -5.79 -1.72 -2.22
N TYR A 99 -6.73 -0.77 -2.26
CA TYR A 99 -8.16 -1.05 -2.19
C TYR A 99 -8.86 -0.66 -3.50
N SER A 100 -9.60 -1.61 -4.03
CA SER A 100 -10.46 -1.46 -5.21
C SER A 100 -11.92 -1.54 -4.76
N LYS A 101 -12.70 -0.48 -5.02
CA LYS A 101 -14.15 -0.41 -4.68
C LYS A 101 -14.47 -0.69 -3.19
N GLY A 102 -13.56 -0.32 -2.28
CA GLY A 102 -13.74 -0.54 -0.84
C GLY A 102 -13.37 -1.94 -0.34
N GLU A 103 -12.78 -2.77 -1.18
CA GLU A 103 -12.21 -4.07 -0.79
C GLU A 103 -10.71 -4.11 -1.09
N LEU A 104 -9.96 -4.81 -0.24
CA LEU A 104 -8.53 -5.00 -0.44
C LEU A 104 -8.33 -5.84 -1.69
N ASP A 105 -7.56 -5.33 -2.64
CA ASP A 105 -7.29 -6.01 -3.91
C ASP A 105 -6.25 -7.12 -3.69
N GLN A 106 -6.72 -8.25 -3.14
CA GLN A 106 -5.86 -9.39 -2.82
C GLN A 106 -5.23 -9.99 -4.08
N ASP A 107 -5.93 -9.98 -5.21
CA ASP A 107 -5.42 -10.50 -6.47
C ASP A 107 -4.25 -9.66 -6.98
N PHE A 108 -4.39 -8.33 -6.92
CA PHE A 108 -3.29 -7.41 -7.25
C PHE A 108 -2.11 -7.60 -6.30
N ILE A 109 -2.35 -7.66 -4.99
CA ILE A 109 -1.31 -7.85 -3.97
C ILE A 109 -0.56 -9.16 -4.18
N ASN A 110 -1.28 -10.26 -4.42
CA ASN A 110 -0.69 -11.57 -4.63
C ASN A 110 0.07 -11.63 -5.96
N GLY A 111 -0.48 -11.03 -7.03
CA GLY A 111 0.22 -10.90 -8.30
C GLY A 111 1.52 -10.11 -8.19
N LEU A 112 1.51 -9.01 -7.43
CA LEU A 112 2.71 -8.21 -7.18
C LEU A 112 3.74 -8.97 -6.32
N LYS A 113 3.30 -9.69 -5.29
CA LYS A 113 4.18 -10.58 -4.49
C LYS A 113 4.86 -11.62 -5.38
N ASP A 114 4.10 -12.31 -6.22
CA ASP A 114 4.63 -13.33 -7.12
C ASP A 114 5.62 -12.75 -8.13
N LEU A 115 5.37 -11.53 -8.58
CA LEU A 115 6.26 -10.80 -9.48
C LEU A 115 7.57 -10.43 -8.79
N CYS A 116 7.50 -9.82 -7.60
CA CYS A 116 8.65 -9.50 -6.77
C CYS A 116 9.49 -10.75 -6.49
N LEU A 117 8.85 -11.84 -6.07
CA LEU A 117 9.49 -13.12 -5.81
C LEU A 117 10.21 -13.64 -7.06
N ARG A 118 9.55 -13.61 -8.23
CA ARG A 118 10.13 -14.07 -9.50
C ARG A 118 11.35 -13.24 -9.93
N ILE A 119 11.33 -11.93 -9.65
CA ILE A 119 12.46 -11.05 -9.92
C ILE A 119 13.63 -11.38 -9.00
N ILE A 120 13.40 -11.46 -7.69
CA ILE A 120 14.43 -11.81 -6.69
C ILE A 120 15.00 -13.20 -6.98
N ARG A 121 14.17 -14.20 -7.34
CA ARG A 121 14.63 -15.53 -7.75
C ARG A 121 15.64 -15.49 -8.90
N LYS A 122 15.38 -14.63 -9.91
CA LYS A 122 16.23 -14.51 -11.10
C LYS A 122 17.52 -13.74 -10.83
N LEU A 123 17.47 -12.73 -9.98
CA LEU A 123 18.61 -11.86 -9.67
C LEU A 123 19.44 -12.31 -8.48
N LYS A 124 18.94 -13.27 -7.68
CA LYS A 124 19.45 -13.70 -6.36
C LYS A 124 19.32 -12.63 -5.28
N VAL A 125 19.61 -11.38 -5.61
CA VAL A 125 19.42 -10.21 -4.77
C VAL A 125 18.77 -9.07 -5.57
N ALA A 126 17.88 -8.29 -4.94
CA ALA A 126 17.30 -7.10 -5.56
C ALA A 126 17.03 -6.00 -4.53
N THR A 127 17.08 -4.74 -4.96
CA THR A 127 16.60 -3.59 -4.18
C THR A 127 15.15 -3.26 -4.55
N ALA A 128 14.44 -2.49 -3.73
CA ALA A 128 13.08 -2.03 -4.06
C ALA A 128 13.06 -1.25 -5.39
N ASP A 129 14.06 -0.39 -5.60
CA ASP A 129 14.23 0.37 -6.85
C ASP A 129 14.53 -0.56 -8.04
N GLY A 130 15.42 -1.54 -7.86
CA GLY A 130 15.73 -2.49 -8.92
C GLY A 130 14.52 -3.35 -9.32
N VAL A 131 13.67 -3.71 -8.36
CA VAL A 131 12.39 -4.38 -8.65
C VAL A 131 11.46 -3.44 -9.42
N MET A 132 11.30 -2.19 -8.99
CA MET A 132 10.48 -1.18 -9.68
C MET A 132 10.92 -0.98 -11.13
N ASP A 133 12.22 -0.82 -11.37
CA ASP A 133 12.77 -0.59 -12.70
C ASP A 133 12.50 -1.77 -13.63
N ILE A 134 12.61 -3.00 -13.13
CA ILE A 134 12.30 -4.20 -13.92
C ILE A 134 10.82 -4.30 -14.25
N ILE A 135 9.96 -3.93 -13.29
CA ILE A 135 8.51 -3.91 -13.49
C ILE A 135 8.14 -2.90 -14.57
N LYS A 136 8.71 -1.68 -14.52
CA LYS A 136 8.52 -0.62 -15.52
C LYS A 136 9.05 -1.06 -16.89
N ASN A 137 10.28 -1.54 -16.95
CA ASN A 137 10.95 -1.90 -18.20
C ASN A 137 10.28 -3.07 -18.93
N LYS A 138 9.65 -3.99 -18.20
CA LYS A 138 8.95 -5.14 -18.79
C LYS A 138 7.45 -4.91 -18.99
N GLY A 139 6.92 -3.74 -18.60
CA GLY A 139 5.49 -3.43 -18.71
C GLY A 139 4.60 -4.47 -18.02
N LEU A 140 5.07 -5.04 -16.91
CA LEU A 140 4.41 -6.21 -16.28
C LEU A 140 3.18 -5.82 -15.45
N LEU A 141 3.00 -4.52 -15.20
CA LEU A 141 1.83 -3.98 -14.52
C LEU A 141 1.11 -3.01 -15.46
N LYS A 142 -0.21 -3.13 -15.49
CA LYS A 142 -1.12 -2.24 -16.22
C LYS A 142 -1.45 -0.97 -15.43
N THR A 143 -1.13 -0.98 -14.13
CA THR A 143 -1.42 0.08 -13.16
C THR A 143 -0.11 0.68 -12.68
N ASP A 144 -0.08 2.01 -12.53
CA ASP A 144 1.07 2.73 -11.99
C ASP A 144 1.34 2.29 -10.54
N CYS A 145 2.42 1.53 -10.35
CA CYS A 145 2.88 1.13 -9.03
C CYS A 145 3.99 2.08 -8.57
N THR A 146 3.98 2.46 -7.30
CA THR A 146 5.00 3.33 -6.71
C THR A 146 6.07 2.50 -5.99
N THR A 147 7.28 3.06 -5.85
CA THR A 147 8.37 2.43 -5.08
C THR A 147 7.96 2.14 -3.64
N GLN A 148 7.11 2.99 -3.03
CA GLN A 148 6.58 2.79 -1.68
C GLN A 148 5.74 1.52 -1.58
N GLN A 149 4.84 1.29 -2.55
CA GLN A 149 4.03 0.08 -2.58
C GLN A 149 4.89 -1.19 -2.69
N ILE A 150 5.93 -1.15 -3.54
CA ILE A 150 6.87 -2.28 -3.67
C ILE A 150 7.62 -2.50 -2.35
N SER A 151 8.09 -1.43 -1.70
CA SER A 151 8.73 -1.50 -0.39
C SER A 151 7.81 -2.14 0.66
N GLU A 152 6.53 -1.75 0.72
CA GLU A 152 5.56 -2.34 1.64
C GLU A 152 5.34 -3.83 1.38
N ILE A 153 5.20 -4.23 0.11
CA ILE A 153 5.06 -5.64 -0.28
C ILE A 153 6.31 -6.43 0.10
N LEU A 154 7.51 -5.90 -0.17
CA LEU A 154 8.75 -6.57 0.18
C LEU A 154 8.88 -6.74 1.69
N ARG A 155 8.57 -5.71 2.48
CA ARG A 155 8.53 -5.81 3.96
C ARG A 155 7.51 -6.85 4.43
N TYR A 156 6.32 -6.88 3.84
CA TYR A 156 5.34 -7.91 4.16
C TYR A 156 5.86 -9.32 3.82
N MET A 157 6.56 -9.50 2.69
CA MET A 157 7.19 -10.77 2.33
C MET A 157 8.33 -11.17 3.28
N VAL A 158 9.03 -10.20 3.87
CA VAL A 158 10.00 -10.44 4.95
C VAL A 158 9.30 -10.93 6.21
N LEU A 159 8.18 -10.33 6.60
CA LEU A 159 7.38 -10.77 7.75
C LEU A 159 6.81 -12.19 7.56
N ASP A 160 6.45 -12.55 6.32
CA ASP A 160 6.03 -13.90 5.95
C ASP A 160 7.22 -14.91 5.85
N ASN A 161 8.45 -14.47 6.12
CA ASN A 161 9.69 -15.26 5.96
C ASN A 161 9.89 -15.82 4.54
N LYS A 162 9.36 -15.17 3.50
CA LYS A 162 9.54 -15.59 2.11
C LYS A 162 10.84 -15.07 1.49
N ILE A 163 11.32 -13.95 2.00
CA ILE A 163 12.57 -13.29 1.61
C ILE A 163 13.23 -12.73 2.87
N ILE A 164 14.52 -12.43 2.79
CA ILE A 164 15.27 -11.79 3.88
C ILE A 164 15.68 -10.37 3.50
N GLU A 165 15.66 -9.49 4.49
CA GLU A 165 16.20 -8.14 4.38
C GLU A 165 17.67 -8.15 4.81
N VAL A 166 18.56 -7.66 3.94
CA VAL A 166 20.01 -7.65 4.16
C VAL A 166 20.61 -6.33 3.69
N LYS A 167 21.71 -5.92 4.33
CA LYS A 167 22.53 -4.80 3.85
C LYS A 167 23.56 -5.33 2.87
N SER A 168 23.69 -4.67 1.72
CA SER A 168 24.67 -5.05 0.71
C SER A 168 26.09 -5.02 1.28
N THR A 169 26.82 -6.10 1.05
CA THR A 169 28.26 -6.20 1.36
C THR A 169 29.12 -5.74 0.18
N GLY A 170 28.53 -5.45 -0.99
CA GLY A 170 29.24 -5.08 -2.22
C GLY A 170 30.07 -6.21 -2.85
N LEU A 171 29.93 -7.44 -2.36
CA LEU A 171 30.71 -8.62 -2.77
C LEU A 171 29.79 -9.72 -3.32
N GLY A 172 30.30 -10.52 -4.26
CA GLY A 172 29.57 -11.65 -4.84
C GLY A 172 28.26 -11.22 -5.49
N GLU A 173 27.15 -11.84 -5.09
CA GLU A 173 25.81 -11.52 -5.58
C GLU A 173 25.41 -10.05 -5.31
N TYR A 174 26.03 -9.40 -4.31
CA TYR A 174 25.75 -8.01 -3.92
C TYR A 174 26.58 -6.96 -4.67
N HIS A 175 27.44 -7.36 -5.62
CA HIS A 175 28.39 -6.45 -6.29
C HIS A 175 27.73 -5.27 -7.02
N SER A 176 26.53 -5.47 -7.55
CA SER A 176 25.77 -4.43 -8.27
C SER A 176 25.09 -3.42 -7.35
N ILE A 177 25.17 -3.59 -6.02
CA ILE A 177 24.46 -2.78 -5.03
C ILE A 177 25.49 -2.09 -4.12
N PRO A 178 25.45 -0.76 -3.96
CA PRO A 178 26.37 -0.04 -3.07
C PRO A 178 26.37 -0.59 -1.65
N ILE A 179 27.56 -0.65 -1.04
CA ILE A 179 27.75 -1.19 0.31
C ILE A 179 26.85 -0.44 1.30
N GLY A 180 26.17 -1.19 2.17
CA GLY A 180 25.28 -0.64 3.19
C GLY A 180 23.85 -0.38 2.73
N ASN A 181 23.57 -0.42 1.42
CA ASN A 181 22.20 -0.25 0.92
C ASN A 181 21.32 -1.46 1.25
N LEU A 182 20.04 -1.18 1.47
CA LEU A 182 19.04 -2.19 1.76
C LEU A 182 18.72 -3.01 0.52
N CYS A 183 18.77 -4.33 0.65
CA CYS A 183 18.43 -5.25 -0.42
C CYS A 183 17.74 -6.50 0.12
N TYR A 184 17.10 -7.22 -0.78
CA TYR A 184 16.29 -8.39 -0.47
C TYR A 184 16.83 -9.57 -1.27
N SER A 185 17.01 -10.70 -0.59
CA SER A 185 17.41 -11.95 -1.22
C SER A 185 16.47 -13.06 -0.77
N LEU A 186 16.43 -14.14 -1.55
CA LEU A 186 15.90 -15.39 -1.03
C LEU A 186 16.85 -15.89 0.05
N GLU A 187 16.31 -16.57 1.05
CA GLU A 187 17.11 -17.18 2.09
C GLU A 187 17.90 -18.36 1.50
N THR A 188 19.03 -18.06 0.84
CA THR A 188 19.97 -19.03 0.28
C THR A 188 21.11 -19.23 1.25
N GLY A 189 20.78 -19.61 2.48
CA GLY A 189 21.76 -20.24 3.34
C GLY A 189 21.98 -21.66 2.84
N ALA A 190 23.11 -21.93 2.17
CA ALA A 190 23.53 -23.32 1.86
C ALA A 190 23.55 -24.22 3.12
N MET A 191 23.62 -23.59 4.30
CA MET A 191 23.50 -24.26 5.58
C MET A 191 22.07 -24.75 5.89
N MET A 192 20.99 -24.14 5.40
CA MET A 192 19.62 -24.65 5.61
C MET A 192 19.30 -25.90 4.78
N SER A 193 20.00 -26.10 3.66
CA SER A 193 19.88 -27.33 2.86
C SER A 193 20.59 -28.54 3.48
N ILE A 194 21.32 -28.35 4.58
CA ILE A 194 22.13 -29.38 5.24
C ILE A 194 21.71 -29.42 6.72
N PRO A 195 21.65 -30.60 7.37
CA PRO A 195 21.21 -30.72 8.76
C PRO A 195 22.02 -29.85 9.75
N CYS A 196 23.23 -29.44 9.39
CA CYS A 196 24.09 -28.59 10.21
C CYS A 196 23.54 -27.17 10.41
N GLY A 197 22.81 -26.58 9.45
CA GLY A 197 22.33 -25.20 9.57
C GLY A 197 21.21 -24.98 10.59
N VAL A 198 20.49 -26.06 10.95
CA VAL A 198 19.45 -26.05 11.98
C VAL A 198 19.83 -26.86 13.22
N CYS A 199 21.09 -27.32 13.29
CA CYS A 199 21.53 -28.19 14.38
C CYS A 199 21.62 -27.41 15.71
N PRO A 200 20.85 -27.80 16.74
CA PRO A 200 20.84 -27.09 18.04
C PRO A 200 22.18 -27.22 18.79
N LYS A 201 23.02 -28.16 18.37
CA LYS A 201 24.31 -28.50 18.99
C LYS A 201 25.52 -28.14 18.12
N ILE A 202 25.34 -27.31 17.09
CA ILE A 202 26.41 -26.96 16.15
C ILE A 202 27.64 -26.35 16.84
N ARG A 203 27.44 -25.60 17.93
CA ARG A 203 28.53 -24.98 18.71
C ARG A 203 29.37 -26.00 19.51
N GLU A 204 28.81 -27.17 19.80
CA GLU A 204 29.47 -28.26 20.54
C GLU A 204 30.06 -29.32 19.58
N CYS A 205 29.82 -29.18 18.27
CA CYS A 205 30.23 -30.15 17.27
C CYS A 205 31.68 -29.92 16.83
N THR A 206 32.58 -30.86 17.16
CA THR A 206 34.00 -30.78 16.80
C THR A 206 34.52 -32.14 16.29
N PRO A 207 35.52 -32.16 15.38
CA PRO A 207 36.16 -33.40 14.97
C PRO A 207 36.76 -34.14 16.18
N GLY A 208 36.34 -35.39 16.41
CA GLY A 208 36.79 -36.20 17.56
C GLY A 208 36.18 -35.85 18.92
N GLY A 209 35.25 -34.89 18.99
CA GLY A 209 34.51 -34.55 20.22
C GLY A 209 33.37 -35.53 20.53
N LEU A 210 32.70 -35.32 21.68
CA LEU A 210 31.50 -36.09 22.07
C LEU A 210 30.36 -35.94 21.05
N ILE A 211 30.23 -34.74 20.49
CA ILE A 211 29.39 -34.46 19.33
C ILE A 211 30.34 -34.23 18.17
N SER A 212 30.36 -35.14 17.20
CA SER A 212 31.31 -35.09 16.09
C SER A 212 30.62 -35.20 14.73
N PRO A 213 31.12 -34.50 13.70
CA PRO A 213 30.59 -34.64 12.34
C PRO A 213 30.66 -36.09 11.82
N THR A 214 31.70 -36.83 12.20
CA THR A 214 31.96 -38.21 11.73
C THR A 214 30.99 -39.24 12.30
N THR A 215 30.44 -39.00 13.49
CA THR A 215 29.49 -39.88 14.18
C THR A 215 28.08 -39.28 14.24
N CYS A 216 27.82 -38.21 13.49
CA CYS A 216 26.58 -37.45 13.55
C CYS A 216 25.40 -38.19 12.90
N VAL A 217 24.46 -38.66 13.72
CA VAL A 217 23.24 -39.36 13.27
C VAL A 217 22.40 -38.51 12.31
N TYR A 218 22.32 -37.19 12.51
CA TYR A 218 21.57 -36.30 11.61
C TYR A 218 22.22 -36.21 10.22
N TYR A 219 23.55 -36.23 10.17
CA TYR A 219 24.28 -36.15 8.92
C TYR A 219 24.20 -37.48 8.14
N THR A 220 24.36 -38.62 8.82
CA THR A 220 24.21 -39.95 8.22
C THR A 220 22.81 -40.14 7.65
N LYS A 221 21.76 -39.85 8.43
CA LYS A 221 20.37 -39.96 7.95
C LYS A 221 20.07 -39.06 6.75
N TRP A 222 20.73 -37.91 6.64
CA TRP A 222 20.55 -37.01 5.51
C TRP A 222 21.27 -37.49 4.25
N LEU A 223 22.39 -38.21 4.38
CA LEU A 223 23.14 -38.81 3.26
C LEU A 223 22.52 -40.13 2.74
N ASP A 224 21.71 -40.81 3.56
CA ASP A 224 21.06 -42.07 3.21
C ASP A 224 19.80 -41.92 2.32
N PHE A 225 19.45 -40.68 1.93
CA PHE A 225 18.37 -40.34 0.98
C PHE A 225 18.94 -39.92 -0.39
#